data_AF-A0A5R2N2N1-F1
#
_entry.id   AF-A0A5R2N2N1-F1
#
_cell.length_a   1.000
_cell.length_b   1.000
_cell.length_c   1.000
_cell.angle_alpha   90.00
_cell.angle_beta   90.00
_cell.angle_gamma   90.00
#
_symmetry.space_group_name_H-M   'P 1'
#
loop_
_entity.id
_entity.type
_entity.pdbx_description
1 polymer ?
#
loop_
_entity_poly.entity_id
_entity_poly.type
_entity_poly.pdbx_seq_one_letter_code
_entity_poly.pdbx_strand_id
1 'polypeptide(L)'
;MNVIESQQNAPGGFRFWTRLQAFMAAFFCMCITDAFAETRALRIQHLHTGEKAEIVFKRDGRYDQAGLKKINFMLRDWRRNEPTRMDPRLLDLVW
;
A
#
# COMPACT_ATOMS: atom_id res chain seq x y z
N MET A 1 -26.11 38.79 -59.69
CA MET A 1 -24.93 37.97 -59.36
C MET A 1 -24.54 38.28 -57.93
N ASN A 2 -24.62 37.25 -57.08
CA ASN A 2 -24.23 37.25 -55.67
C ASN A 2 -22.77 37.68 -55.49
N VAL A 3 -22.41 38.25 -54.34
CA VAL A 3 -21.54 37.61 -53.33
C VAL A 3 -21.46 38.54 -52.10
N ILE A 4 -22.37 38.28 -51.16
CA ILE A 4 -22.20 38.19 -49.70
C ILE A 4 -20.90 38.80 -49.12
N GLU A 5 -21.00 40.01 -48.58
CA GLU A 5 -20.09 40.57 -47.59
C GLU A 5 -20.87 40.71 -46.28
N SER A 6 -20.88 39.65 -45.47
CA SER A 6 -21.45 39.66 -44.12
C SER A 6 -20.60 38.77 -43.21
N GLN A 7 -19.41 39.25 -42.88
CA GLN A 7 -18.67 38.77 -41.72
C GLN A 7 -19.12 39.56 -40.48
N GLN A 8 -19.31 38.81 -39.40
CA GLN A 8 -19.29 39.27 -38.01
C GLN A 8 -20.53 39.99 -37.46
N ASN A 9 -21.54 39.19 -37.08
CA ASN A 9 -22.08 39.31 -35.74
C ASN A 9 -22.56 37.94 -35.24
N ALA A 10 -21.71 37.25 -34.49
CA ALA A 10 -22.11 36.07 -33.72
C ALA A 10 -22.57 36.55 -32.34
N PRO A 11 -23.83 36.30 -31.91
CA PRO A 11 -24.23 36.62 -30.54
C PRO A 11 -23.43 35.74 -29.59
N GLY A 12 -22.77 36.37 -28.63
CA GLY A 12 -21.96 35.72 -27.59
C GLY A 12 -22.80 34.75 -26.75
N GLY A 13 -22.85 33.49 -27.18
CA GLY A 13 -23.42 32.38 -26.42
C GLY A 13 -22.50 32.04 -25.24
N PHE A 14 -23.00 32.32 -24.04
CA PHE A 14 -22.35 32.08 -22.75
C PHE A 14 -21.90 30.61 -22.61
N ARG A 15 -20.60 30.33 -22.77
CA ARG A 15 -19.95 28.99 -22.69
C ARG A 15 -19.86 28.45 -21.25
N PHE A 16 -20.90 28.61 -20.44
CA PHE A 16 -20.91 28.20 -19.02
C PHE A 16 -20.92 26.67 -18.85
N TRP A 17 -21.55 25.96 -19.78
CA TRP A 17 -21.70 24.51 -19.71
C TRP A 17 -20.41 23.71 -19.92
N THR A 18 -19.38 24.29 -20.56
CA THR A 18 -18.10 23.60 -20.80
C THR A 18 -17.18 23.63 -19.57
N ARG A 19 -17.40 24.53 -18.60
CA ARG A 19 -16.56 24.60 -17.38
C ARG A 19 -17.05 23.68 -16.27
N LEU A 20 -18.33 23.30 -16.28
CA LEU A 20 -18.93 22.38 -15.30
C LEU A 20 -18.45 20.92 -15.50
N GLN A 21 -18.27 20.49 -16.76
CA GLN A 21 -17.78 19.15 -17.09
C GLN A 21 -16.31 18.94 -16.71
N ALA A 22 -15.48 19.99 -16.83
CA ALA A 22 -14.08 19.94 -16.42
C ALA A 22 -13.93 19.80 -14.89
N PHE A 23 -14.83 20.41 -14.12
CA PHE A 23 -14.83 20.29 -12.65
C PHE A 23 -15.22 18.88 -12.17
N MET A 24 -16.20 18.23 -12.80
CA MET A 24 -16.59 16.85 -12.48
C MET A 24 -15.50 15.82 -12.82
N ALA A 25 -14.81 15.99 -13.96
CA ALA A 25 -13.71 15.11 -14.34
C ALA A 25 -12.47 15.27 -13.43
N ALA A 26 -12.18 16.49 -12.98
CA ALA A 26 -11.10 16.75 -12.03
C ALA A 26 -11.38 16.16 -10.64
N PHE A 27 -12.65 16.16 -10.20
CA PHE A 27 -13.05 15.55 -8.93
C PHE A 27 -12.93 14.02 -8.93
N PHE A 28 -13.26 13.38 -10.06
CA PHE A 28 -13.19 11.92 -10.18
C PHE A 28 -11.76 11.37 -10.26
N CYS A 29 -10.77 12.21 -10.61
CA CYS A 29 -9.36 11.81 -10.73
C CYS A 29 -8.62 11.76 -9.37
N MET A 30 -9.17 12.35 -8.30
CA MET A 30 -8.46 12.49 -7.01
C MET A 30 -8.52 11.27 -6.09
N CYS A 31 -9.25 10.20 -6.43
CA CYS A 31 -9.62 9.16 -5.46
C CYS A 31 -8.94 7.80 -5.62
N ILE A 32 -7.98 7.63 -6.54
CA ILE A 32 -7.31 6.33 -6.74
C ILE A 32 -5.90 6.38 -6.16
N THR A 33 -5.80 6.29 -4.84
CA THR A 33 -4.55 5.88 -4.18
C THR A 33 -4.72 4.45 -3.71
N ASP A 34 -4.24 3.48 -4.49
CA ASP A 34 -4.06 2.10 -4.04
C ASP A 34 -2.91 2.07 -3.03
N ALA A 35 -3.23 2.13 -1.74
CA ALA A 35 -2.28 1.82 -0.69
C ALA A 35 -2.17 0.31 -0.59
N PHE A 36 -1.10 -0.27 -1.15
CA PHE A 36 -0.84 -1.70 -1.05
C PHE A 36 -0.52 -2.05 0.41
N ALA A 37 -1.47 -2.67 1.10
CA ALA A 37 -1.31 -3.16 2.46
C ALA A 37 -0.39 -4.40 2.46
N GLU A 38 0.93 -4.17 2.47
CA GLU A 38 1.91 -5.27 2.42
C GLU A 38 1.97 -5.99 3.77
N THR A 39 1.56 -7.27 3.77
CA THR A 39 1.68 -8.15 4.93
C THR A 39 2.85 -9.10 4.72
N ARG A 40 3.87 -9.01 5.59
CA ARG A 40 5.04 -9.89 5.53
C ARG A 40 4.94 -10.99 6.58
N ALA A 41 5.01 -12.23 6.11
CA ALA A 41 4.99 -13.43 6.94
C ALA A 41 6.23 -14.29 6.66
N LEU A 42 6.77 -14.90 7.72
CA LEU A 42 7.87 -15.84 7.65
C LEU A 42 7.42 -17.22 8.09
N ARG A 43 7.83 -18.23 7.34
CA ARG A 43 7.63 -19.64 7.68
C ARG A 43 8.93 -20.19 8.26
N ILE A 44 8.89 -20.54 9.54
CA ILE A 44 10.04 -20.99 10.30
C ILE A 44 9.82 -22.44 10.72
N GLN A 45 10.84 -23.26 10.51
CA GLN A 45 10.93 -24.61 11.06
C GLN A 45 12.11 -24.67 12.01
N HIS A 46 11.84 -24.99 13.27
CA HIS A 46 12.88 -25.17 14.27
C HIS A 46 13.42 -26.61 14.15
N LEU A 47 14.70 -26.73 13.78
CA LEU A 47 15.33 -28.02 13.45
C LEU A 47 15.41 -28.99 14.63
N HIS A 48 15.65 -28.49 15.84
CA HIS A 48 15.84 -29.32 17.04
C HIS A 48 14.54 -29.71 17.74
N THR A 49 13.56 -28.80 17.79
CA THR A 49 12.26 -29.07 18.45
C THR A 49 11.21 -29.60 17.47
N GLY A 50 11.43 -29.46 16.16
CA GLY A 50 10.47 -29.82 15.12
C GLY A 50 9.29 -28.85 15.01
N GLU A 51 9.25 -27.79 15.83
CA GLU A 51 8.19 -26.78 15.80
C GLU A 51 8.14 -26.12 14.40
N LYS A 52 6.93 -25.91 13.86
CA LYS A 52 6.69 -25.18 12.60
C LYS A 52 5.72 -24.04 12.86
N ALA A 53 6.05 -22.85 12.38
CA ALA A 53 5.19 -21.68 12.55
C ALA A 53 5.23 -20.79 11.31
N GLU A 54 4.07 -20.28 10.95
CA GLU A 54 3.92 -19.17 10.00
C GLU A 54 3.53 -17.94 10.80
N ILE A 55 4.38 -16.91 10.76
CA ILE A 55 4.26 -15.75 11.64
C ILE A 55 4.33 -14.49 10.80
N VAL A 56 3.27 -13.68 10.88
CA VAL A 56 3.24 -12.32 10.35
C VAL A 56 4.03 -11.41 11.27
N PHE A 57 5.03 -10.72 10.74
CA PHE A 57 5.90 -9.83 11.53
C PHE A 57 5.82 -8.36 11.11
N LYS A 58 5.22 -8.06 9.95
CA LYS A 58 5.06 -6.70 9.43
C LYS A 58 3.72 -6.53 8.71
N ARG A 59 3.04 -5.43 8.96
CA ARG A 59 1.78 -5.03 8.32
C ARG A 59 1.89 -3.55 7.97
N ASP A 60 1.65 -3.20 6.72
CA ASP A 60 1.62 -1.80 6.25
C ASP A 60 2.90 -1.03 6.59
N GLY A 61 4.05 -1.70 6.44
CA GLY A 61 5.36 -1.16 6.78
C GLY A 61 5.68 -1.09 8.28
N ARG A 62 4.72 -1.40 9.17
CA ARG A 62 4.90 -1.39 10.62
C ARG A 62 5.18 -2.79 11.15
N TYR A 63 6.13 -2.90 12.08
CA TYR A 63 6.42 -4.18 12.71
C TYR A 63 5.34 -4.54 13.74
N ASP A 64 4.86 -5.78 13.65
CA ASP A 64 3.94 -6.36 14.61
C ASP A 64 4.72 -6.92 15.80
N GLN A 65 4.57 -6.28 16.97
CA GLN A 65 5.26 -6.68 18.19
C GLN A 65 4.87 -8.09 18.66
N ALA A 66 3.63 -8.53 18.43
CA ALA A 66 3.21 -9.87 18.78
C ALA A 66 3.88 -10.91 17.86
N GLY A 67 3.95 -10.60 16.56
CA GLY A 67 4.69 -11.39 15.58
C GLY A 67 6.17 -11.51 15.92
N LEU A 68 6.83 -10.39 16.21
CA LEU A 68 8.23 -10.35 16.61
C LEU A 68 8.51 -11.17 17.87
N LYS A 69 7.67 -11.07 18.90
CA LYS A 69 7.79 -11.90 20.11
C LYS A 69 7.68 -13.38 19.80
N LYS A 70 6.77 -13.76 18.90
CA LYS A 70 6.56 -15.15 18.51
C LYS A 70 7.76 -15.68 17.70
N ILE A 71 8.33 -14.88 16.81
CA ILE A 71 9.58 -15.22 16.08
C ILE A 71 10.75 -15.37 17.05
N ASN A 72 10.91 -14.43 17.98
CA ASN A 72 11.93 -14.46 19.02
C ASN A 72 11.86 -15.72 19.89
N PHE A 73 10.65 -16.19 20.21
CA PHE A 73 10.45 -17.44 20.92
C PHE A 73 10.66 -18.67 20.03
N MET A 74 10.28 -18.58 18.76
CA MET A 74 10.46 -19.68 17.80
C MET A 74 11.94 -19.95 17.52
N LEU A 75 12.73 -18.88 17.43
CA LEU A 75 14.18 -18.89 17.21
C LEU A 75 14.99 -18.87 18.52
N ARG A 76 14.35 -19.17 19.66
CA ARG A 76 15.02 -19.25 20.97
C ARG A 76 16.09 -20.34 20.97
N ASP A 77 17.06 -20.22 21.87
CA ASP A 77 17.98 -21.32 22.14
C ASP A 77 17.22 -22.47 22.82
N TRP A 78 17.20 -23.63 22.15
CA TRP A 78 16.52 -24.83 22.65
C TRP A 78 17.13 -25.36 23.95
N ARG A 79 18.43 -25.12 24.20
CA ARG A 79 19.11 -25.64 25.39
C ARG A 79 18.68 -24.95 26.67
N ARG A 80 18.39 -23.65 26.57
CA ARG A 80 18.04 -22.79 27.71
C ARG A 80 16.56 -22.42 27.76
N ASN A 81 15.84 -22.62 26.66
CA ASN A 81 14.43 -22.26 26.51
C ASN A 81 14.16 -20.77 26.82
N GLU A 82 15.17 -19.92 26.63
CA GLU A 82 15.13 -18.48 26.92
C GLU A 82 14.83 -17.71 25.63
N PRO A 83 13.83 -16.81 25.60
CA PRO A 83 13.53 -16.01 24.43
C PRO A 83 14.65 -15.02 24.12
N THR A 84 15.03 -14.93 22.84
CA THR A 84 16.06 -13.99 22.36
C THR A 84 15.42 -12.71 21.84
N ARG A 85 16.10 -11.56 21.94
CA ARG A 85 15.65 -10.32 21.30
C ARG A 85 16.49 -10.03 20.05
N MET A 86 15.93 -10.27 18.87
CA MET A 86 16.57 -9.92 17.59
C MET A 86 16.16 -8.54 17.10
N ASP A 87 17.00 -7.94 16.24
CA ASP A 87 16.63 -6.75 15.48
C ASP A 87 15.58 -7.12 14.41
N PRO A 88 14.38 -6.50 14.42
CA PRO A 88 13.34 -6.74 13.42
C PRO A 88 13.79 -6.57 11.97
N ARG A 89 14.81 -5.73 11.73
CA ARG A 89 15.36 -5.48 10.39
C ARG A 89 16.02 -6.71 9.77
N LEU A 90 16.49 -7.65 10.60
CA LEU A 90 17.07 -8.91 10.10
C LEU A 90 16.03 -9.76 9.36
N LEU A 91 14.77 -9.70 9.79
CA LEU A 91 13.68 -10.43 9.17
C LEU A 91 13.34 -9.91 7.77
N ASP A 92 13.59 -8.62 7.52
CA ASP A 92 13.43 -8.02 6.19
C ASP A 92 14.50 -8.50 5.19
N LEU A 93 15.61 -9.10 5.66
CA LEU A 93 16.66 -9.64 4.78
C LEU A 93 16.36 -11.05 4.26
N VAL A 94 15.53 -11.80 4.98
CA VAL A 94 15.26 -13.23 4.72
C VAL A 94 13.84 -13.46 4.20
N TRP A 95 12.99 -12.44 4.29
CA TRP A 95 11.66 -12.44 3.67
C TRP A 95 11.77 -12.26 2.15
#